data_AF-A0A1C6JZ52-F1
#
_entry.id   AF-A0A1C6JZ52-F1
#
_cell.length_a   1.000
_cell.length_b   1.000
_cell.length_c   1.000
_cell.angle_alpha   90.00
_cell.angle_beta   90.00
_cell.angle_gamma   90.00
#
_symmetry.space_group_name_H-M   'P 1'
#
loop_
_entity.id
_entity.type
_entity.pdbx_description
1 polymer ?
#
loop_
_entity_poly.entity_id
_entity_poly.type
_entity_poly.pdbx_seq_one_letter_code
_entity_poly.pdbx_strand_id
1 'polypeptide(L)' 'MNMIKSIIDFNEKKGFICDMDGVIYHGNQILPCVPEFIQWLHDEKKE' A
#
# COMPACT_ATOMS: atom_id res chain seq x y z
N MET A 1 -3.55 -23.78 22.26
CA MET A 1 -3.36 -23.24 20.90
C MET A 1 -3.01 -21.77 21.02
N ASN A 2 -1.73 -21.43 20.91
CA ASN A 2 -1.31 -20.02 20.85
C ASN A 2 -1.46 -19.58 19.39
N MET A 3 -2.51 -18.82 19.09
CA MET A 3 -2.57 -18.07 17.84
C MET A 3 -1.54 -16.94 17.94
N ILE A 4 -0.34 -17.19 17.44
CA ILE A 4 0.59 -16.10 17.13
C ILE A 4 -0.08 -15.32 16.01
N LYS A 5 -0.68 -14.18 16.35
CA LYS A 5 -1.11 -13.21 15.35
C LYS A 5 0.17 -12.73 14.68
N SER A 6 0.45 -13.20 13.47
CA SER A 6 1.61 -12.74 12.71
C SER A 6 1.39 -11.27 12.38
N ILE A 7 1.99 -10.39 13.17
CA ILE A 7 1.99 -8.96 12.90
C ILE A 7 2.82 -8.76 11.65
N ILE A 8 2.22 -8.18 10.61
CA ILE A 8 2.94 -7.81 9.40
C ILE A 8 3.54 -6.44 9.67
N ASP A 9 4.87 -6.34 9.64
CA ASP A 9 5.55 -5.05 9.55
C ASP A 9 5.63 -4.65 8.07
N PHE A 10 4.93 -3.57 7.73
CA PHE A 10 4.92 -3.02 6.37
C PHE A 10 6.21 -2.25 6.05
N ASN A 11 6.96 -1.81 7.07
CA ASN A 11 8.22 -1.10 6.88
C ASN A 11 9.34 -2.03 6.40
N GLU A 12 9.28 -3.32 6.77
CA GLU A 12 10.21 -4.35 6.29
C GLU A 12 9.98 -4.75 4.82
N LYS A 13 8.82 -4.38 4.24
CA LYS A 13 8.54 -4.67 2.84
C LYS A 13 9.35 -3.74 1.94
N LYS A 14 9.90 -4.34 0.89
CA LYS A 14 10.74 -3.65 -0.09
C LYS A 14 9.94 -3.00 -1.21
N GLY A 15 8.69 -3.40 -1.39
CA GLY A 15 7.80 -2.80 -2.38
C GLY A 15 6.38 -3.34 -2.28
N PHE A 16 5.48 -2.69 -3.02
CA PHE A 16 4.06 -2.99 -3.03
C PHE A 16 3.57 -3.11 -4.47
N ILE A 17 2.88 -4.20 -4.78
CA ILE A 17 2.16 -4.36 -6.05
C ILE A 17 0.70 -4.06 -5.75
N CYS A 18 0.17 -3.02 -6.38
CA CYS A 18 -1.22 -2.61 -6.21
C CYS A 18 -2.01 -2.96 -7.48
N ASP A 19 -3.23 -3.45 -7.29
CA ASP A 19 -4.20 -3.50 -8.37
C ASP A 19 -4.64 -2.08 -8.76
N MET A 20 -5.33 -1.94 -9.88
CA MET A 20 -5.62 -0.66 -10.50
C MET A 20 -7.03 -0.16 -10.13
N ASP A 21 -8.07 -0.64 -10.81
CA ASP A 21 -9.46 -0.27 -10.53
C ASP A 21 -9.94 -0.82 -9.18
N GLY A 22 -10.54 0.05 -8.37
CA GLY A 22 -10.99 -0.26 -7.02
C GLY A 22 -9.91 -0.20 -5.95
N VAL A 23 -8.64 0.05 -6.31
CA VAL A 23 -7.52 0.18 -5.36
C VAL A 23 -6.77 1.51 -5.52
N ILE A 24 -6.40 1.89 -6.74
CA ILE A 24 -5.72 3.17 -7.04
C ILE A 24 -6.71 4.20 -7.60
N TYR A 25 -7.67 3.76 -8.41
CA TYR A 25 -8.70 4.62 -8.98
C TYR A 25 -10.06 3.92 -9.08
N HIS A 26 -11.13 4.69 -9.28
CA HIS A 26 -12.44 4.18 -9.67
C HIS A 26 -12.91 4.95 -10.91
N GLY A 27 -12.85 4.28 -12.06
CA GLY A 27 -13.11 4.94 -13.35
C GLY A 27 -12.08 6.03 -13.64
N ASN A 28 -12.50 7.29 -13.65
CA ASN A 28 -11.61 8.43 -13.92
C ASN A 28 -11.19 9.21 -12.66
N GLN A 29 -11.48 8.68 -11.47
CA GLN A 29 -11.17 9.33 -10.20
C GLN A 29 -10.10 8.54 -9.44
N ILE A 30 -9.01 9.21 -9.05
CA ILE A 30 -8.04 8.65 -8.10
C ILE A 30 -8.74 8.52 -6.75
N LEU A 31 -8.56 7.37 -6.09
CA LEU A 31 -9.18 7.17 -4.77
C LEU A 31 -8.53 8.09 -3.71
N PRO A 32 -9.30 8.54 -2.71
CA PRO A 32 -8.75 9.32 -1.61
C PRO A 32 -7.56 8.60 -0.95
N CYS A 33 -6.58 9.36 -0.46
CA CYS A 33 -5.37 8.86 0.21
C CYS A 33 -4.34 8.15 -0.70
N VAL A 34 -4.67 7.86 -1.96
CA VAL A 34 -3.71 7.27 -2.91
C VAL A 34 -2.53 8.20 -3.19
N PRO A 35 -2.70 9.52 -3.41
CA PRO A 35 -1.55 10.42 -3.60
C PRO A 35 -0.56 10.38 -2.44
N GLU A 36 -1.06 10.37 -1.20
CA GLU A 36 -0.26 10.28 0.02
C GLU A 36 0.44 8.92 0.14
N PHE A 37 -0.24 7.84 -0.26
CA PHE A 37 0.35 6.51 -0.30
C PHE A 37 1.50 6.42 -1.32
N ILE A 38 1.31 6.94 -2.53
CA ILE A 38 2.36 6.96 -3.56
C ILE A 38 3.54 7.82 -3.12
N GLN A 39 3.28 8.99 -2.52
CA GLN A 39 4.35 9.83 -1.95
C GLN A 39 5.14 9.06 -0.88
N TRP A 40 4.45 8.35 0.01
CA TRP A 40 5.10 7.53 1.03
C TRP A 40 5.94 6.40 0.43
N LEU A 41 5.48 5.73 -0.65
CA LEU A 41 6.30 4.73 -1.34
C LEU A 41 7.62 5.32 -1.83
N HIS A 42 7.58 6.51 -2.43
CA HIS A 42 8.80 7.19 -2.88
C HIS A 42 9.73 7.60 -1.75
N ASP A 43 9.18 8.18 -0.67
CA ASP A 43 9.99 8.64 0.47
C ASP A 43 10.71 7.47 1.16
N GLU A 44 10.04 6.30 1.23
CA GLU A 44 10.56 5.08 1.84
C GLU A 44 11.32 4.16 0.87
N LYS A 45 11.43 4.54 -0.42
CA LYS A 45 12.05 3.74 -1.50
C LYS A 45 11.44 2.34 -1.63
N LYS A 46 10.12 2.30 -1.73
CA LYS A 46 9.28 1.09 -1.78
C LYS A 46 8.51 0.95 -3.11
N GLU A 47 8.98 1.58 -4.18
CA GLU A 47 8.50 1.35 -5.55
C GLU A 47 8.87 -0.01 -6.14
#